data_AF-A0A382J7T0-F1
#
_entry.id   AF-A0A382J7T0-F1
#
_cell.length_a   1.000
_cell.length_b   1.000
_cell.length_c   1.000
_cell.angle_alpha   90.00
_cell.angle_beta   90.00
_cell.angle_gamma   90.00
#
_symmetry.space_group_name_H-M   'P 1'
#
loop_
_entity.id
_entity.type
_entity.pdbx_description
1 polymer ?
#
loop_
_entity_poly.entity_id
_entity_poly.type
_entity_poly.pdbx_seq_one_letter_code
_entity_poly.pdbx_strand_id
1 'polypeptide(L)'
;MKLKFEVLKVNPKNFSEKIKLYDKDFLCFNALHGTYGEDGGIQKILEKNKLSYTHSDSKASKIGFDKNLTKLKIKNSKVVTLESIILKRNQIKINLLYEIYNKLNSFVLKPVS
;
A
#
# COMPACT_ATOMS: atom_id res chain seq x y z
N MET A 1 19.58 24.16 9.81
CA MET A 1 18.23 24.74 9.79
C MET A 1 17.31 23.87 10.64
N LYS A 2 16.64 24.40 11.68
CA LYS A 2 15.58 23.66 12.40
C LYS A 2 14.24 24.05 11.78
N LEU A 3 13.59 23.09 11.10
CA LEU A 3 12.23 23.29 10.61
C LEU A 3 11.26 23.26 11.79
N LYS A 4 10.31 24.19 11.82
CA LYS A 4 9.16 24.12 12.74
C LYS A 4 8.12 23.21 12.10
N PHE A 5 7.67 22.20 12.84
CA PHE A 5 6.64 21.27 12.39
C PHE A 5 5.81 20.80 13.58
N GLU A 6 4.61 20.33 13.29
CA GLU A 6 3.74 19.67 14.25
C GLU A 6 3.74 18.16 14.03
N VAL A 7 3.54 17.42 15.12
CA VAL A 7 3.44 15.96 15.07
C VAL A 7 2.00 15.55 15.37
N LEU A 8 1.35 14.95 14.38
CA LEU A 8 0.01 14.43 14.52
C LEU A 8 0.04 12.91 14.67
N LYS A 9 -0.38 12.40 15.84
CA LYS A 9 -0.61 10.96 16.03
C LYS A 9 -1.86 10.53 15.26
N VAL A 10 -1.66 9.67 14.26
CA VAL A 10 -2.70 9.21 13.36
C VAL A 10 -3.45 8.02 13.96
N ASN A 11 -4.78 8.10 13.96
CA ASN A 11 -5.67 6.96 14.19
C ASN A 11 -6.66 6.90 13.03
N PRO A 12 -6.73 5.79 12.28
CA PRO A 12 -7.60 5.69 11.10
C PRO A 12 -9.08 6.03 11.36
N LYS A 13 -9.55 5.85 12.60
CA LYS A 13 -10.94 6.10 12.99
C LYS A 13 -11.30 7.58 13.07
N ASN A 14 -10.34 8.47 13.30
CA ASN A 14 -10.61 9.89 13.56
C ASN A 14 -9.71 10.86 12.78
N PHE A 15 -8.76 10.35 11.99
CA PHE A 15 -7.84 11.18 11.24
C PHE A 15 -8.54 12.14 10.28
N SER A 16 -9.63 11.71 9.64
CA SER A 16 -10.41 12.56 8.71
C SER A 16 -10.99 13.81 9.36
N GLU A 17 -11.26 13.78 10.67
CA GLU A 17 -11.73 14.96 11.42
C GLU A 17 -10.55 15.81 11.88
N LYS A 18 -9.51 15.18 12.43
CA LYS A 18 -8.32 15.89 12.91
C LYS A 18 -7.63 16.71 11.82
N ILE A 19 -7.59 16.17 10.60
CA ILE A 19 -6.86 16.80 9.51
C ILE A 19 -7.55 18.07 8.98
N LYS A 20 -8.86 18.25 9.25
CA LYS A 20 -9.59 19.46 8.86
C LYS A 20 -9.13 20.71 9.60
N LEU A 21 -8.37 20.55 10.69
CA LEU A 21 -7.77 21.65 11.44
C LEU A 21 -6.56 22.27 10.71
N TYR A 22 -6.10 21.65 9.63
CA TYR A 22 -4.99 22.10 8.81
C TYR A 22 -5.50 22.52 7.43
N ASP A 23 -4.89 23.55 6.86
CA ASP A 23 -5.21 24.05 5.53
C ASP A 23 -4.06 23.81 4.55
N LYS A 24 -4.25 24.30 3.31
CA LYS A 24 -3.35 24.10 2.18
C LYS A 24 -1.94 24.68 2.35
N ASP A 25 -1.70 25.51 3.37
CA ASP A 25 -0.38 26.09 3.63
C ASP A 25 0.55 25.08 4.36
N PHE A 26 -0.02 23.95 4.81
CA PHE A 26 0.72 22.85 5.40
C PHE A 26 1.09 21.77 4.37
N LEU A 27 2.29 21.22 4.53
CA LEU A 27 2.72 19.98 3.89
C LEU A 27 2.67 18.83 4.89
N CYS A 28 1.89 17.79 4.60
CA CYS A 28 1.87 16.58 5.40
C CYS A 28 3.04 15.65 5.02
N PHE A 29 4.03 15.54 5.92
CA PHE A 29 5.05 14.51 5.83
C PHE A 29 4.50 13.20 6.40
N ASN A 30 4.29 12.19 5.57
CA ASN A 30 3.78 10.90 6.00
C ASN A 30 4.94 10.06 6.57
N ALA A 31 4.89 9.76 7.86
CA ALA A 31 5.86 8.91 8.56
C ALA A 31 5.25 7.58 9.00
N LEU A 32 4.12 7.18 8.41
CA LEU A 32 3.44 5.92 8.70
C LEU A 32 4.02 4.79 7.84
N HIS A 33 3.85 3.56 8.32
CA HIS A 33 4.26 2.34 7.63
C HIS A 33 3.09 1.34 7.57
N GLY A 34 3.01 0.56 6.49
CA GLY A 34 2.01 -0.48 6.28
C GLY A 34 0.61 0.03 5.92
N THR A 35 -0.41 -0.81 6.21
CA THR A 35 -1.82 -0.54 5.91
C THR A 35 -2.26 0.81 6.47
N TYR A 36 -3.12 1.52 5.72
CA TYR A 36 -3.53 2.91 5.92
C TYR A 36 -2.47 3.98 5.62
N GLY A 37 -1.20 3.73 5.93
CA GLY A 37 -0.09 4.64 5.65
C GLY A 37 0.39 4.59 4.19
N GLU A 38 0.41 3.40 3.61
CA GLU A 38 1.02 3.11 2.29
C GLU A 38 0.01 2.60 1.25
N ASP A 39 -1.19 2.21 1.67
CA ASP A 39 -2.20 1.57 0.81
C ASP A 39 -3.12 2.57 0.08
N GLY A 40 -2.88 3.87 0.23
CA GLY A 40 -3.70 4.95 -0.31
C GLY A 40 -4.76 5.49 0.67
N GLY A 41 -4.90 4.92 1.87
CA GLY A 41 -5.88 5.32 2.86
C GLY A 41 -5.72 6.78 3.31
N ILE A 42 -4.56 7.14 3.87
CA ILE A 42 -4.30 8.51 4.32
C ILE A 42 -4.21 9.48 3.15
N GLN A 43 -3.61 9.06 2.03
CA GLN A 43 -3.45 9.86 0.80
C GLN A 43 -4.81 10.35 0.29
N LYS A 44 -5.80 9.45 0.23
CA LYS A 44 -7.16 9.79 -0.23
C LYS A 44 -7.83 10.83 0.67
N ILE A 45 -7.57 10.79 1.97
CA ILE A 45 -8.11 11.78 2.91
C ILE A 45 -7.42 13.13 2.70
N LEU A 46 -6.11 13.16 2.51
CA LEU A 46 -5.35 14.38 2.24
C LEU A 46 -5.77 15.02 0.91
N GLU A 47 -5.91 14.22 -0.15
CA GLU A 47 -6.43 14.64 -1.46
C GLU A 47 -7.81 15.28 -1.36
N LYS A 48 -8.74 14.67 -0.60
CA LYS A 48 -10.08 15.21 -0.39
C LYS A 48 -10.06 16.58 0.29
N ASN A 49 -9.11 16.80 1.19
CA ASN A 49 -8.93 18.08 1.89
C ASN A 49 -7.99 19.05 1.13
N LYS A 50 -7.52 18.69 -0.07
CA LYS A 50 -6.59 19.48 -0.89
C LYS A 50 -5.30 19.86 -0.16
N LEU A 51 -4.83 18.99 0.72
CA LEU A 51 -3.57 19.16 1.43
C LEU A 51 -2.43 18.58 0.59
N SER A 52 -1.30 19.30 0.57
CA SER A 52 -0.07 18.77 -0.03
C SER A 52 0.53 17.70 0.88
N TYR A 53 1.09 16.65 0.31
CA TYR A 53 1.70 15.57 1.09
C TYR A 53 2.85 14.88 0.34
N THR A 54 3.75 14.26 1.10
CA THR A 54 4.82 13.40 0.58
C THR A 54 4.30 12.01 0.21
N HIS A 55 5.07 11.19 -0.54
CA HIS A 55 4.70 9.87 -1.08
C HIS A 55 3.97 9.96 -2.43
N SER A 56 3.60 8.80 -2.97
CA SER A 56 2.78 8.64 -4.16
C SER A 56 1.32 9.01 -3.90
N ASP A 57 0.57 9.30 -4.96
CA ASP A 57 -0.87 9.54 -4.88
C ASP A 57 -1.65 8.32 -4.35
N SER A 58 -2.92 8.50 -3.99
CA SER A 58 -3.75 7.42 -3.41
C SER A 58 -3.91 6.22 -4.35
N LYS A 59 -3.92 6.44 -5.67
CA LYS A 59 -4.07 5.38 -6.68
C LYS A 59 -2.79 4.59 -6.85
N ALA A 60 -1.66 5.27 -6.98
CA ALA A 60 -0.34 4.66 -7.09
C ALA A 60 0.03 3.92 -5.81
N SER A 61 -0.28 4.49 -4.64
CA SER A 61 -0.12 3.83 -3.33
C SER A 61 -0.93 2.53 -3.26
N LYS A 62 -2.22 2.55 -3.61
CA LYS A 62 -3.07 1.35 -3.67
C LYS A 62 -2.52 0.27 -4.62
N ILE A 63 -2.05 0.68 -5.81
CA ILE A 63 -1.51 -0.26 -6.79
C ILE A 63 -0.19 -0.86 -6.27
N GLY A 64 0.71 -0.05 -5.72
CA GLY A 64 2.02 -0.48 -5.23
C GLY A 64 1.94 -1.39 -3.99
N PHE A 65 0.95 -1.16 -3.12
CA PHE A 65 0.73 -1.96 -1.92
C PHE A 65 0.22 -3.37 -2.26
N ASP A 66 -0.66 -3.49 -3.26
CA ASP A 66 -1.20 -4.78 -3.73
C ASP A 66 -0.29 -5.40 -4.80
N LYS A 67 0.37 -6.51 -4.44
CA LYS A 67 1.33 -7.20 -5.33
C LYS A 67 0.69 -7.76 -6.60
N ASN A 68 -0.59 -8.12 -6.55
CA ASN A 68 -1.31 -8.60 -7.72
C ASN A 68 -1.65 -7.44 -8.67
N LEU A 69 -2.16 -6.31 -8.13
CA LEU A 69 -2.42 -5.11 -8.92
C LEU A 69 -1.13 -4.54 -9.52
N THR A 70 -0.03 -4.53 -8.78
CA THR A 70 1.29 -4.14 -9.29
C THR A 70 1.66 -4.99 -10.51
N LYS A 71 1.63 -6.33 -10.39
CA LYS A 71 1.95 -7.24 -11.51
C LYS A 71 1.06 -7.01 -12.72
N LEU A 72 -0.25 -6.84 -12.51
CA LEU A 72 -1.18 -6.53 -13.60
C LEU A 72 -0.86 -5.20 -14.27
N LYS A 73 -0.47 -4.18 -13.50
CA LYS A 73 -0.12 -2.85 -14.02
C LYS A 73 1.16 -2.87 -14.85
N ILE A 74 2.13 -3.70 -14.49
CA ILE A 74 3.44 -3.79 -15.18
C ILE A 74 3.54 -4.93 -16.20
N LYS A 75 2.48 -5.72 -16.42
CA LYS A 75 2.48 -6.89 -17.30
C LYS A 75 2.98 -6.62 -18.72
N ASN A 76 2.68 -5.44 -19.26
CA ASN A 76 3.09 -5.01 -20.62
C ASN A 76 4.28 -4.03 -20.60
N SER A 77 4.99 -3.94 -19.48
CA SER A 77 6.18 -3.11 -19.34
C SER A 77 7.45 -3.92 -19.59
N LYS A 78 8.61 -3.24 -19.61
CA LYS A 78 9.92 -3.91 -19.66
C LYS A 78 10.35 -4.50 -18.31
N VAL A 79 9.56 -4.34 -17.25
CA VAL A 79 9.88 -4.85 -15.92
C VAL A 79 9.56 -6.34 -15.84
N VAL A 80 10.58 -7.14 -15.58
CA VAL A 80 10.43 -8.60 -15.43
C VAL A 80 9.79 -8.94 -14.09
N THR A 81 8.82 -9.85 -14.10
CA THR A 81 8.20 -10.39 -12.89
C THR A 81 8.19 -11.91 -12.92
N LEU A 82 8.43 -12.55 -11.77
CA LEU A 82 8.24 -13.99 -11.62
C LEU A 82 6.77 -14.39 -11.79
N GLU A 83 6.53 -15.58 -12.32
CA GLU A 83 5.20 -16.19 -12.31
C GLU A 83 4.67 -16.33 -10.87
N SER A 84 3.36 -16.26 -10.70
CA SER A 84 2.74 -16.45 -9.38
C SER A 84 1.31 -16.95 -9.49
N ILE A 85 0.88 -17.67 -8.46
CA ILE A 85 -0.49 -18.15 -8.29
C ILE A 85 -1.14 -17.33 -7.17
N ILE A 86 -2.37 -16.86 -7.37
CA ILE A 86 -3.16 -16.18 -6.34
C ILE A 86 -4.07 -17.20 -5.68
N LEU A 87 -3.96 -17.32 -4.35
CA LEU A 87 -4.76 -18.22 -3.54
C LEU A 87 -5.53 -17.42 -2.48
N LYS A 88 -6.82 -17.71 -2.32
CA LYS A 88 -7.60 -17.30 -1.15
C LYS A 88 -7.18 -18.13 0.04
N ARG A 89 -7.33 -17.59 1.25
CA ARG A 89 -6.93 -18.24 2.51
C ARG A 89 -7.51 -19.66 2.66
N ASN A 90 -8.76 -19.88 2.24
CA ASN A 90 -9.43 -21.18 2.32
C ASN A 90 -8.94 -22.21 1.28
N GLN A 91 -8.18 -21.78 0.27
CA GLN A 91 -7.57 -22.66 -0.74
C GLN A 91 -6.20 -23.17 -0.28
N ILE A 92 -5.58 -22.54 0.72
CA ILE A 92 -4.25 -22.92 1.21
C ILE A 92 -4.38 -24.24 1.98
N LYS A 93 -4.06 -25.33 1.30
CA LYS A 93 -4.07 -26.70 1.83
C LYS A 93 -2.73 -27.35 1.54
N ILE A 94 -2.28 -28.23 2.44
CA ILE A 94 -0.96 -28.86 2.33
C ILE A 94 -0.78 -29.62 1.01
N ASN A 95 -1.81 -30.34 0.54
CA ASN A 95 -1.75 -31.08 -0.72
C ASN A 95 -1.52 -30.15 -1.92
N LEU A 96 -2.23 -29.01 -1.97
CA LEU A 96 -2.03 -28.00 -3.01
C LEU A 96 -0.61 -27.41 -2.97
N LEU A 97 -0.07 -27.15 -1.77
CA LEU A 97 1.29 -26.65 -1.62
C LEU A 97 2.33 -27.67 -2.11
N TYR A 98 2.11 -28.97 -1.86
CA TYR A 98 2.96 -30.03 -2.41
C TYR A 98 2.85 -30.13 -3.93
N GLU A 99 1.66 -30.01 -4.51
CA GLU A 99 1.48 -29.97 -5.97
C GLU A 99 2.25 -28.80 -6.60
N ILE A 100 2.16 -27.61 -6.00
CA ILE A 100 2.92 -26.43 -6.44
C ILE A 100 4.43 -26.67 -6.29
N TYR A 101 4.87 -27.25 -5.17
CA TYR A 101 6.28 -27.58 -4.93
C TYR A 101 6.81 -28.55 -5.98
N ASN A 102 6.10 -29.66 -6.24
CA ASN A 102 6.51 -30.66 -7.22
C ASN A 102 6.60 -30.08 -8.64
N LYS A 103 5.79 -29.05 -8.94
CA LYS A 103 5.83 -28.35 -10.23
C LYS A 103 6.95 -27.31 -10.34
N LEU A 104 7.22 -26.55 -9.27
CA LEU A 104 8.11 -25.38 -9.31
C LEU A 104 9.47 -25.61 -8.63
N ASN A 105 9.66 -26.73 -7.94
CA ASN A 105 10.79 -27.09 -7.07
C ASN A 105 11.01 -26.17 -5.85
N SER A 106 10.60 -24.91 -5.91
CA SER A 106 10.60 -23.98 -4.78
C SER A 106 9.59 -22.86 -5.02
N PHE A 107 9.06 -22.28 -3.95
CA PHE A 107 8.17 -21.11 -4.04
C PHE A 107 8.24 -20.26 -2.77
N VAL A 108 7.79 -19.00 -2.88
CA VAL A 108 7.57 -18.09 -1.75
C VAL A 108 6.08 -17.83 -1.61
N LEU A 109 5.52 -18.15 -0.44
CA LEU A 109 4.17 -17.75 -0.08
C LEU A 109 4.21 -16.41 0.65
N LYS A 110 3.44 -15.43 0.16
CA LYS A 110 3.38 -14.08 0.74
C LYS A 110 1.97 -13.49 0.66
N PRO A 111 1.57 -12.62 1.62
CA PRO A 111 0.34 -11.85 1.51
C PRO A 111 0.34 -10.96 0.25
N VAL A 112 -0.81 -10.83 -0.39
CA VAL A 112 -0.99 -10.00 -1.58
C VAL A 112 -0.83 -8.53 -1.22
N SER A 113 -1.51 -8.10 -0.17
CA SER A 113 -1.49 -6.77 0.44
C SER A 113 -1.09 -6.91 1.89
#